data_AF-A0A0Q0UQN2-F1
#
_entry.id   AF-A0A0Q0UQN2-F1
#
_cell.length_a   1.000
_cell.length_b   1.000
_cell.length_c   1.000
_cell.angle_alpha   90.00
_cell.angle_beta   90.00
_cell.angle_gamma   90.00
#
_symmetry.space_group_name_H-M   'P 1'
#
loop_
_entity.id
_entity.type
_entity.pdbx_description
1 polymer ?
#
loop_
_entity_poly.entity_id
_entity_poly.type
_entity_poly.pdbx_seq_one_letter_code
_entity_poly.pdbx_strand_id
1 'polypeptide(L)'
;MSRPALATVIILNFIYNWNEFAFALVLINDQNLQTLPLGLANFAGQFTTNYGAQMAGLTMSIIPIIVFYLLFEKNIVKGMTAGAVKE
;
A
#
# COMPACT_ATOMS: atom_id res chain seq x y z
N MET A 1 11.83 -6.73 24.00
CA MET A 1 10.77 -5.70 24.04
C MET A 1 10.50 -5.02 22.68
N SER A 2 11.45 -4.99 21.74
CA SER A 2 11.31 -4.19 20.50
C SER A 2 10.64 -4.89 19.30
N ARG A 3 10.53 -6.22 19.29
CA ARG A 3 9.97 -7.00 18.14
C ARG A 3 8.54 -6.60 17.73
N PRO A 4 7.56 -6.45 18.64
CA PRO A 4 6.21 -6.02 18.26
C PRO A 4 6.18 -4.55 17.79
N ALA A 5 6.98 -3.67 18.38
CA ALA A 5 7.06 -2.26 17.97
C ALA A 5 7.63 -2.13 16.53
N LEU A 6 8.68 -2.88 16.22
CA LEU A 6 9.27 -2.92 14.88
C LEU A 6 8.28 -3.47 13.84
N ALA A 7 7.49 -4.49 14.19
CA ALA A 7 6.48 -5.03 13.30
C ALA A 7 5.43 -3.97 12.93
N THR A 8 4.93 -3.21 13.91
CA THR A 8 3.98 -2.11 13.65
C THR A 8 4.57 -1.04 12.74
N VAL A 9 5.82 -0.61 13.00
CA VAL A 9 6.49 0.40 12.16
C VAL A 9 6.62 -0.08 10.71
N ILE A 10 7.02 -1.34 10.50
CA ILE A 10 7.15 -1.92 9.15
C ILE A 10 5.80 -1.97 8.43
N ILE A 11 4.74 -2.42 9.12
CA ILE A 11 3.39 -2.51 8.55
C ILE A 11 2.90 -1.12 8.12
N LEU A 12 3.00 -0.14 9.02
CA LEU A 12 2.56 1.22 8.72
C LEU A 12 3.39 1.82 7.58
N ASN A 13 4.73 1.68 7.61
CA ASN A 13 5.57 2.16 6.51
C ASN A 13 5.21 1.49 5.18
N PHE A 14 4.96 0.18 5.16
CA PHE A 14 4.58 -0.53 3.95
C PHE A 14 3.31 0.06 3.34
N ILE A 15 2.28 0.29 4.15
CA ILE A 15 1.02 0.90 3.68
C ILE A 15 1.25 2.30 3.14
N TYR A 16 2.03 3.13 3.84
CA TYR A 16 2.34 4.49 3.39
C TYR A 16 3.11 4.50 2.06
N ASN A 17 4.21 3.76 1.97
CA ASN A 17 5.05 3.73 0.78
C ASN A 17 4.32 3.08 -0.42
N TRP A 18 3.46 2.09 -0.18
CA TRP A 18 2.66 1.46 -1.24
C TRP A 18 1.65 2.42 -1.88
N ASN A 19 1.08 3.32 -1.07
CA ASN A 19 0.12 4.33 -1.52
C ASN A 19 0.77 5.68 -1.88
N GLU A 20 2.10 5.78 -1.81
CA GLU A 20 2.81 7.02 -2.09
C GLU A 20 2.68 7.39 -3.58
N PHE A 21 2.09 8.56 -3.83
CA PHE A 21 1.81 9.05 -5.18
C PHE A 21 2.57 10.35 -5.48
N ALA A 22 2.58 11.31 -4.56
CA ALA A 22 3.10 12.65 -4.82
C ALA A 22 4.61 12.62 -5.09
N PHE A 23 5.35 11.85 -4.30
CA PHE A 23 6.79 11.69 -4.48
C PHE A 23 7.13 11.02 -5.82
N ALA A 24 6.40 9.96 -6.17
CA ALA A 24 6.57 9.26 -7.43
C ALA A 24 6.27 10.17 -8.62
N LEU A 25 5.18 10.94 -8.56
CA LEU A 25 4.78 11.87 -9.62
C LEU A 25 5.84 12.93 -9.92
N VAL A 26 6.51 13.44 -8.88
CA VAL A 26 7.52 14.50 -9.03
C VAL A 26 8.86 13.95 -9.50
N LEU A 27 9.27 12.79 -8.98
CA LEU A 27 10.63 12.26 -9.20
C LEU A 27 10.74 11.34 -10.42
N ILE A 28 9.70 10.55 -10.70
CA ILE A 28 9.74 9.49 -11.71
C ILE A 28 9.25 10.03 -13.05
N ASN A 29 10.17 10.12 -14.00
CA ASN A 29 9.88 10.52 -15.38
C ASN A 29 9.89 9.34 -16.37
N ASP A 30 10.58 8.23 -16.04
CA ASP A 30 10.59 7.02 -16.87
C ASP A 30 9.31 6.20 -16.62
N GLN A 31 8.56 5.95 -17.68
CA GLN A 31 7.31 5.19 -17.63
C GLN A 31 7.52 3.75 -17.10
N ASN A 32 8.68 3.15 -17.36
CA ASN A 32 8.99 1.79 -16.90
C ASN A 32 9.30 1.70 -15.40
N LEU A 33 9.54 2.85 -14.76
CA LEU A 33 9.83 2.96 -13.33
C LEU A 33 8.64 3.45 -12.52
N GLN A 34 7.49 3.68 -13.16
CA GLN A 34 6.32 4.20 -12.47
C GLN A 34 5.81 3.25 -11.39
N THR A 35 5.52 3.81 -10.22
CA THR A 35 4.84 3.07 -9.16
C THR A 35 3.40 2.76 -9.60
N LEU A 36 2.79 1.77 -8.96
CA LEU A 36 1.43 1.38 -9.29
C LEU A 36 0.42 2.55 -9.20
N PRO A 37 0.40 3.39 -8.14
CA PRO A 37 -0.52 4.54 -8.10
C PRO A 37 -0.27 5.56 -9.21
N LEU A 38 1.01 5.81 -9.54
CA LEU A 38 1.39 6.73 -10.62
C LEU A 38 0.98 6.20 -12.00
N GLY A 39 1.22 4.91 -12.26
CA GLY A 39 0.81 4.24 -13.49
C GLY A 39 -0.71 4.25 -13.66
N LEU A 40 -1.47 4.08 -12.57
CA LEU A 40 -2.93 4.14 -12.59
C LEU A 40 -3.47 5.53 -12.96
N ALA A 41 -2.76 6.60 -12.57
CA ALA A 41 -3.13 7.97 -12.91
C ALA A 41 -3.07 8.22 -14.42
N ASN A 42 -2.23 7.49 -15.17
CA ASN A 42 -2.18 7.61 -16.64
C ASN A 42 -3.48 7.16 -17.32
N PHE A 43 -4.29 6.31 -16.69
CA PHE A 43 -5.60 5.92 -17.24
C PHE A 43 -6.64 7.05 -17.15
N ALA A 44 -6.40 8.06 -16.32
CA ALA A 44 -7.16 9.30 -16.26
C ALA A 44 -6.53 10.36 -17.20
N GLY A 45 -6.62 10.10 -18.52
CA GLY A 45 -6.08 11.00 -19.54
C GLY A 45 -6.83 12.32 -19.67
N GLN A 46 -6.17 13.34 -20.23
CA GLN A 46 -6.71 14.71 -20.39
C GLN A 46 -8.02 14.79 -21.20
N PHE A 47 -8.21 13.90 -22.18
CA PHE A 47 -9.35 13.95 -23.10
C PHE A 47 -10.35 12.80 -22.90
N THR A 48 -9.87 11.65 -22.42
CA THR A 48 -10.69 10.46 -22.17
C THR A 48 -10.12 9.68 -21.00
N THR A 49 -10.97 9.32 -20.04
CA THR A 49 -10.59 8.45 -18.92
C THR A 49 -11.04 7.02 -19.21
N ASN A 50 -10.12 6.05 -19.13
CA ASN A 50 -10.45 4.64 -19.22
C ASN A 50 -10.79 4.10 -17.82
N TYR A 51 -12.04 4.32 -17.40
CA TYR A 51 -12.53 3.87 -16.10
C TYR A 51 -12.43 2.35 -15.92
N GLY A 52 -12.61 1.57 -16.99
CA GLY A 52 -12.50 0.11 -16.91
C GLY A 52 -11.09 -0.35 -16.52
N ALA A 53 -10.08 0.15 -17.24
CA ALA A 53 -8.68 -0.16 -16.94
C ALA A 53 -8.25 0.41 -15.58
N GLN A 54 -8.68 1.63 -15.25
CA GLN A 54 -8.35 2.25 -13.96
C GLN A 54 -8.93 1.47 -12.78
N MET A 55 -10.20 1.07 -12.83
CA MET A 55 -10.83 0.29 -11.76
C MET A 55 -10.28 -1.14 -11.66
N ALA A 56 -9.95 -1.78 -12.78
CA ALA A 56 -9.28 -3.08 -12.78
C ALA A 56 -7.90 -2.99 -12.10
N GLY A 57 -7.13 -1.94 -12.42
CA GLY A 57 -5.84 -1.68 -11.82
C GLY A 57 -5.92 -1.33 -10.32
N LEU A 58 -6.93 -0.56 -9.90
CA LEU A 58 -7.22 -0.31 -8.48
C LEU A 58 -7.60 -1.60 -7.74
N THR A 59 -8.35 -2.51 -8.38
CA THR A 59 -8.67 -3.79 -7.76
C THR A 59 -7.42 -4.64 -7.57
N MET A 60 -6.52 -4.65 -8.57
CA MET A 60 -5.23 -5.35 -8.46
C MET A 60 -4.30 -4.74 -7.41
N SER A 61 -4.36 -3.42 -7.17
CA SER A 61 -3.52 -2.76 -6.17
C SER A 61 -3.81 -3.18 -4.73
N ILE A 62 -5.02 -3.70 -4.47
CA ILE A 62 -5.44 -4.20 -3.16
C ILE A 62 -4.86 -5.59 -2.88
N ILE A 63 -4.56 -6.39 -3.90
CA ILE A 63 -4.06 -7.78 -3.77
C ILE A 63 -2.85 -7.89 -2.82
N PRO A 64 -1.75 -7.12 -3.00
CA PRO A 64 -0.60 -7.22 -2.11
C PRO A 64 -0.91 -6.82 -0.66
N ILE A 65 -1.85 -5.91 -0.43
CA ILE A 65 -2.31 -5.53 0.91
C ILE A 65 -3.05 -6.71 1.55
N ILE A 66 -3.93 -7.39 0.80
CA ILE A 66 -4.63 -8.59 1.27
C ILE A 66 -3.63 -9.70 1.58
N VAL A 67 -2.68 -9.97 0.69
CA VAL A 67 -1.63 -11.00 0.91
C VAL A 67 -0.84 -10.68 2.17
N PHE A 68 -0.41 -9.43 2.33
CA PHE A 68 0.30 -8.98 3.51
C PHE A 68 -0.56 -9.14 4.78
N TYR A 69 -1.83 -8.72 4.73
CA TYR A 69 -2.76 -8.90 5.84
C TYR A 69 -2.88 -10.37 6.23
N LEU A 70 -3.14 -11.28 5.30
CA LEU A 70 -3.29 -12.72 5.59
C LEU A 70 -2.04 -13.33 6.23
N LEU A 71 -0.85 -12.87 5.84
CA LEU A 71 0.41 -13.35 6.42
C LEU A 71 0.64 -12.83 7.84
N PHE A 72 0.24 -11.59 8.13
CA PHE A 72 0.56 -10.91 9.38
C PHE A 72 -0.62 -10.79 10.36
N GLU A 73 -1.85 -11.10 9.95
CA GLU A 73 -3.10 -10.98 10.73
C GLU A 73 -2.94 -11.57 12.13
N LYS A 74 -2.47 -12.81 12.24
CA LYS A 74 -2.28 -13.47 13.55
C LYS A 74 -1.28 -12.75 14.45
N ASN A 75 -0.25 -12.12 13.88
CA ASN A 75 0.76 -11.38 14.63
C ASN A 75 0.29 -9.98 15.00
N ILE A 76 -0.49 -9.34 14.12
CA ILE A 76 -1.13 -8.05 14.36
C ILE A 76 -2.14 -8.19 15.51
N VAL A 77 -3.04 -9.18 15.45
CA VAL A 77 -4.05 -9.44 16.49
C VAL A 77 -3.39 -9.80 17.84
N LYS A 78 -2.36 -10.66 17.84
CA LYS A 78 -1.60 -10.99 19.06
C LYS A 78 -0.82 -9.79 19.61
N GLY A 79 -0.26 -8.94 18.76
CA GLY A 79 0.45 -7.73 19.17
C GLY A 79 -0.48 -6.67 19.78
N MET A 80 -1.66 -6.48 19.21
CA MET A 80 -2.69 -5.57 19.72
C MET A 80 -3.23 -6.03 21.09
N THR A 81 -3.54 -7.32 21.22
CA THR A 81 -4.02 -7.89 22.49
C THR A 81 -2.95 -7.91 23.58
N ALA A 82 -1.68 -8.20 23.25
CA ALA A 82 -0.58 -8.15 24.22
C ALA A 82 -0.27 -6.73 24.74
N GLY A 83 -0.56 -5.69 23.94
CA GLY A 83 -0.49 -4.29 24.40
C GLY A 83 -1.69 -3.88 25.27
N ALA A 84 -2.87 -4.46 25.03
CA ALA A 84 -4.10 -4.18 25.78
C ALA A 84 -4.17 -4.87 27.16
N VAL A 85 -3.37 -5.90 27.41
CA VAL A 85 -3.35 -6.67 28.67
C VAL A 85 -2.32 -6.13 29.69
N LYS A 86 -1.74 -4.95 29.45
CA LYS A 86 -0.82 -4.33 30.42
C LYS A 86 -1.50 -3.25 31.26
N GLU A 87 -2.34 -3.72 32.18
CA GLU A 87 -2.63 -3.16 33.51
C GLU A 87 -2.36 -4.28 34.53
#